data_AF-A0A920T4V0-F1
#
_entry.id   AF-A0A920T4V0-F1
#
_cell.length_a   1.000
_cell.length_b   1.000
_cell.length_c   1.000
_cell.angle_alpha   90.00
_cell.angle_beta   90.00
_cell.angle_gamma   90.00
#
_symmetry.space_group_name_H-M   'P 1'
#
loop_
_entity.id
_entity.type
_entity.pdbx_description
1 polymer ?
#
loop_
_entity_poly.entity_id
_entity_poly.type
_entity_poly.pdbx_seq_one_letter_code
_entity_poly.pdbx_strand_id
1 'polypeptide(L)'
;MTQDDVQFSRNVCLLGGDVIDKLFPFEDPLGKVIQIKGLNYTVVGTVERKGELFGGSQDNFILIPITNYLQKFSDKWTSLGITVEAASAGKL
;
A
#
# COMPACT_ATOMS: atom_id res chain seq x y z
N MET A 1 0.73 -0.63 9.39
CA MET A 1 2.08 -1.11 8.99
C MET A 1 3.09 -0.50 9.95
N THR A 2 3.96 -1.35 10.48
CA THR A 2 4.97 -1.01 11.49
C THR A 2 6.36 -0.95 10.87
N GLN A 3 7.33 -0.41 11.62
CA GLN A 3 8.74 -0.42 11.20
C GLN A 3 9.28 -1.85 11.04
N ASP A 4 8.89 -2.77 11.92
CA ASP A 4 9.27 -4.19 11.84
C ASP A 4 8.80 -4.84 10.54
N ASP A 5 7.62 -4.48 10.05
CA ASP A 5 7.10 -5.03 8.79
C ASP A 5 8.02 -4.68 7.60
N VAL A 6 8.62 -3.49 7.65
CA VAL A 6 9.64 -3.05 6.68
C VAL A 6 10.98 -3.73 6.98
N GLN A 7 11.44 -3.74 8.22
CA GLN A 7 12.74 -4.33 8.57
C GLN A 7 12.84 -5.81 8.20
N PHE A 8 11.75 -6.57 8.36
CA PHE A 8 11.71 -8.02 8.13
C PHE A 8 11.04 -8.41 6.81
N SER A 9 10.81 -7.46 5.89
CA SER A 9 10.18 -7.70 4.59
C SER A 9 8.89 -8.53 4.67
N ARG A 10 8.04 -8.26 5.68
CA ARG A 10 6.87 -9.11 5.94
C ARG A 10 5.85 -9.02 4.81
N ASN A 11 5.16 -10.13 4.53
CA ASN A 11 4.06 -10.17 3.57
C ASN A 11 2.77 -9.61 4.19
N VAL A 12 2.75 -8.30 4.41
CA VAL A 12 1.57 -7.56 4.89
C VAL A 12 1.21 -6.47 3.90
N CYS A 13 -0.05 -6.05 3.88
CA CYS A 13 -0.50 -4.99 2.99
C CYS A 13 -1.49 -4.02 3.65
N LEU A 14 -1.58 -2.83 3.06
CA LEU A 14 -2.67 -1.88 3.28
C LEU A 14 -3.48 -1.74 1.99
N LEU A 15 -4.80 -1.66 2.11
CA LEU A 15 -5.69 -1.54 0.96
C LEU A 15 -6.23 -0.12 0.81
N GLY A 16 -6.22 0.39 -0.41
CA GLY A 16 -6.99 1.57 -0.80
C GLY A 16 -8.48 1.25 -0.94
N GLY A 17 -9.31 2.29 -0.86
CA GLY A 17 -10.78 2.17 -0.81
C GLY A 17 -11.38 1.32 -1.94
N ASP A 18 -10.96 1.53 -3.18
CA ASP A 18 -11.55 0.80 -4.32
C ASP A 18 -11.21 -0.69 -4.31
N VAL A 19 -10.06 -1.05 -3.74
CA VAL A 19 -9.65 -2.45 -3.59
C VAL A 19 -10.52 -3.13 -2.54
N ILE A 20 -10.88 -2.41 -1.48
CA ILE A 20 -11.80 -2.91 -0.44
C ILE A 20 -13.17 -3.18 -1.04
N ASP A 21 -13.75 -2.24 -1.79
CA ASP A 21 -15.08 -2.43 -2.39
C ASP A 21 -15.14 -3.64 -3.31
N LYS A 22 -14.04 -3.91 -4.04
CA LYS A 22 -13.97 -5.02 -4.99
C LYS A 22 -13.78 -6.37 -4.31
N LEU A 23 -12.90 -6.45 -3.32
CA LEU A 23 -12.49 -7.73 -2.71
C LEU A 23 -13.32 -8.08 -1.47
N PHE A 24 -13.83 -7.08 -0.76
CA PHE A 24 -14.49 -7.22 0.53
C PHE A 24 -15.78 -6.35 0.61
N PRO A 25 -16.72 -6.48 -0.36
CA PRO A 25 -17.89 -5.59 -0.46
C PRO A 25 -18.83 -5.62 0.76
N PHE A 26 -18.78 -6.68 1.57
CA PHE A 26 -19.70 -6.91 2.68
C PHE A 26 -19.00 -7.33 3.97
N GLU A 27 -17.68 -7.18 4.05
CA GLU A 27 -16.92 -7.63 5.22
C GLU A 27 -15.69 -6.77 5.51
N ASP A 28 -15.23 -6.79 6.75
CA ASP A 28 -14.02 -6.09 7.17
C ASP A 28 -12.79 -6.80 6.57
N PRO A 29 -11.92 -6.09 5.81
CA PRO A 29 -10.73 -6.67 5.22
C PRO A 29 -9.64 -7.00 6.26
N LEU A 30 -9.67 -6.42 7.46
CA LEU A 30 -8.58 -6.53 8.43
C LEU A 30 -8.33 -7.99 8.87
N GLY A 31 -7.06 -8.40 8.86
CA GLY A 31 -6.62 -9.76 9.22
C GLY A 31 -6.85 -10.81 8.15
N LYS A 32 -7.54 -10.48 7.05
CA LYS A 32 -7.76 -11.41 5.93
C LYS A 32 -6.51 -11.52 5.07
N VAL A 33 -6.44 -12.61 4.30
CA VAL A 33 -5.34 -12.87 3.36
C VAL A 33 -5.83 -12.63 1.94
N ILE A 34 -5.07 -11.85 1.18
CA ILE A 34 -5.23 -11.70 -0.27
C ILE A 34 -4.01 -12.21 -1.02
N GLN A 35 -4.17 -12.46 -2.31
CA GLN A 35 -3.08 -12.85 -3.19
C GLN A 35 -2.64 -11.70 -4.09
N ILE A 36 -1.34 -11.40 -4.06
CA ILE A 36 -0.69 -10.45 -4.96
C ILE A 36 0.30 -11.26 -5.80
N LYS A 37 0.00 -11.43 -7.10
CA LYS A 37 0.79 -12.25 -8.04
C LYS A 37 1.13 -13.66 -7.49
N GLY A 38 0.16 -14.30 -6.85
CA GLY A 38 0.29 -15.66 -6.29
C GLY A 38 0.97 -15.74 -4.92
N LEU A 39 1.37 -14.61 -4.33
CA LEU A 39 1.91 -14.56 -2.97
C LEU A 39 0.83 -14.10 -1.98
N ASN A 40 0.75 -14.76 -0.83
CA ASN A 40 -0.21 -14.42 0.23
C ASN A 40 0.28 -13.21 1.04
N TYR A 41 -0.61 -12.23 1.24
CA TYR A 41 -0.40 -11.05 2.08
C TYR A 41 -1.54 -10.91 3.08
N THR A 42 -1.21 -10.62 4.34
CA THR A 42 -2.19 -10.31 5.38
C THR A 42 -2.53 -8.82 5.35
N VAL A 43 -3.81 -8.49 5.32
CA VAL A 43 -4.28 -7.09 5.42
C VAL A 43 -4.13 -6.63 6.87
N VAL A 44 -3.29 -5.61 7.10
CA VAL A 44 -3.01 -5.08 8.46
C VAL A 44 -3.54 -3.66 8.65
N GLY A 45 -4.27 -3.14 7.67
CA GLY A 45 -4.90 -1.84 7.74
C GLY A 45 -5.41 -1.38 6.38
N THR A 46 -6.04 -0.20 6.38
CA THR A 46 -6.59 0.44 5.20
C THR A 46 -6.06 1.87 5.10
N VAL A 47 -6.15 2.46 3.92
CA VAL A 47 -5.83 3.88 3.72
C VAL A 47 -7.13 4.67 3.66
N GLU A 48 -7.13 5.85 4.28
CA GLU A 48 -8.26 6.78 4.19
C GLU A 48 -8.56 7.14 2.73
N ARG A 49 -9.85 7.15 2.39
CA ARG A 49 -10.30 7.47 1.04
C ARG A 49 -9.96 8.90 0.67
N LYS A 50 -9.30 9.06 -0.48
CA LYS A 50 -9.04 10.38 -1.07
C LYS A 50 -10.07 10.74 -2.15
N GLY A 51 -10.79 9.74 -2.68
CA GLY A 51 -11.77 9.94 -3.74
C GLY A 51 -11.15 10.16 -5.11
N GLU A 52 -11.93 10.74 -6.03
CA GLU A 52 -11.51 10.98 -7.40
C GLU A 52 -10.93 12.38 -7.59
N LEU A 53 -9.83 12.45 -8.34
CA LEU A 53 -9.23 13.70 -8.81
C LEU A 53 -9.05 13.61 -10.33
N PHE A 54 -9.50 14.65 -11.04
CA PHE A 54 -9.41 14.74 -12.51
C PHE A 54 -9.94 13.49 -13.25
N GLY A 55 -11.02 12.88 -12.76
CA GLY A 55 -11.65 11.71 -13.38
C GLY A 55 -10.93 10.38 -13.14
N GLY A 56 -9.93 10.34 -12.24
CA GLY A 56 -9.27 9.12 -11.82
C GLY A 56 -9.36 8.91 -10.31
N SER A 57 -9.71 7.70 -9.90
CA SER A 57 -9.66 7.31 -8.49
C SER A 57 -8.23 7.30 -7.98
N GLN A 58 -8.05 7.90 -6.80
CA GLN A 58 -6.80 7.85 -6.06
C GLN A 58 -6.72 6.66 -5.12
N ASP A 59 -7.75 5.81 -5.07
CA ASP A 59 -7.94 4.78 -4.05
C ASP A 59 -7.74 3.35 -4.58
N ASN A 60 -7.45 3.17 -5.89
CA ASN A 60 -7.24 1.86 -6.52
C ASN A 60 -5.78 1.39 -6.42
N PHE A 61 -5.28 1.17 -5.21
CA PHE A 61 -3.91 0.72 -4.95
C PHE A 61 -3.78 -0.21 -3.75
N ILE A 62 -2.66 -0.93 -3.68
CA ILE A 62 -2.25 -1.75 -2.52
C ILE A 62 -0.85 -1.30 -2.13
N LEU A 63 -0.62 -1.04 -0.84
CA LEU A 63 0.70 -0.76 -0.29
C LEU A 63 1.27 -2.02 0.36
N ILE A 64 2.53 -2.30 0.08
CA ILE A 64 3.34 -3.33 0.73
C ILE A 64 4.65 -2.70 1.23
N PRO A 65 5.34 -3.30 2.21
CA PRO A 65 6.65 -2.81 2.63
C PRO A 65 7.63 -2.71 1.44
N ILE A 66 8.37 -1.60 1.34
CA ILE A 66 9.32 -1.38 0.23
C ILE A 66 10.37 -2.48 0.14
N THR A 67 10.87 -2.96 1.28
CA THR A 67 11.82 -4.08 1.37
C THR A 67 11.23 -5.39 0.83
N ASN A 68 9.93 -5.63 1.07
CA ASN A 68 9.21 -6.75 0.52
C ASN A 68 9.08 -6.62 -1.02
N TYR A 69 8.72 -5.43 -1.51
CA TYR A 69 8.68 -5.18 -2.96
C TYR A 69 10.03 -5.44 -3.63
N LEU A 70 11.10 -4.88 -3.07
CA LEU A 70 12.46 -5.07 -3.58
C LEU A 70 12.85 -6.56 -3.59
N GLN A 71 12.49 -7.31 -2.55
CA GLN A 71 12.81 -8.73 -2.47
C GLN A 71 11.99 -9.62 -3.41
N LYS A 72 10.70 -9.29 -3.65
CA LYS A 72 9.75 -10.19 -4.34
C LYS A 72 9.48 -9.80 -5.78
N PHE A 73 9.60 -8.52 -6.12
CA PHE A 73 9.10 -7.98 -7.40
C PHE A 73 10.11 -7.11 -8.15
N SER A 74 11.23 -6.72 -7.54
CA SER A 74 12.25 -5.94 -8.25
C SER A 74 13.20 -6.81 -9.06
N ASP A 75 13.80 -6.18 -10.07
CA ASP A 75 14.84 -6.73 -10.91
C ASP A 75 15.92 -5.67 -11.17
N LYS A 76 16.91 -6.00 -12.00
CA LYS A 76 18.02 -5.10 -12.34
C LYS A 76 17.60 -3.81 -13.07
N TRP A 77 16.36 -3.71 -13.55
CA TRP A 77 15.85 -2.55 -14.30
C TRP A 77 14.83 -1.74 -13.50
N THR A 78 14.54 -2.14 -12.27
CA THR A 78 13.60 -1.45 -11.39
C THR A 78 14.15 -0.07 -11.00
N SER A 79 13.35 0.97 -11.24
CA SER A 79 13.65 2.35 -10.84
C SER A 79 12.73 2.80 -9.71
N LEU A 80 13.27 3.53 -8.72
CA LEU A 80 12.50 4.07 -7.60
C LEU A 80 12.36 5.58 -7.73
N GLY A 81 11.12 6.08 -7.67
CA GLY A 81 10.82 7.50 -7.51
C GLY A 81 10.64 7.83 -6.02
N ILE A 82 11.41 8.79 -5.51
CA ILE A 82 11.26 9.29 -4.14
C ILE A 82 10.87 10.76 -4.24
N THR A 83 9.64 11.07 -3.82
CA THR A 83 9.18 12.44 -3.69
C THR A 83 9.40 12.89 -2.25
N VAL A 84 10.08 14.02 -2.09
CA VAL A 84 10.33 14.64 -0.79
C VAL A 84 9.64 15.99 -0.78
N GLU A 85 8.87 16.25 0.27
CA GLU A 85 8.29 17.56 0.55
C GLU A 85 9.03 18.17 1.74
N ALA A 86 9.49 19.41 1.59
CA ALA A 86 10.06 20.17 2.70
C ALA A 86 8.93 20.83 3.49
N ALA A 87 9.06 20.91 4.81
CA ALA A 87 8.19 21.76 5.61
C ALA A 87 8.27 23.19 5.07
N SER A 88 7.13 23.80 4.77
CA SER A 88 7.11 25.19 4.31
C SER A 88 7.67 26.10 5.41
N ALA A 89 8.46 27.11 5.01
CA ALA A 89 8.92 28.15 5.93
C ALA A 89 7.72 29.04 6.32
N GLY A 90 6.89 28.60 7.27
CA GLY A 90 5.66 29.33 7.58
C GLY A 90 4.78 28.75 8.70
N LYS A 91 5.30 28.73 9.93
CA LYS A 91 4.64 29.23 11.16
C LYS A 91 5.60 29.07 12.35
N LEU A 92 6.44 30.09 12.56
CA LEU A 92 6.94 30.48 13.88
C LEU A 92 6.08 31.66 14.36
#